data_AF-A0A7R9JPB6-F1
#
_entry.id   AF-A0A7R9JPB6-F1
#
_cell.length_a   1.000
_cell.length_b   1.000
_cell.length_c   1.000
_cell.angle_alpha   90.00
_cell.angle_beta   90.00
_cell.angle_gamma   90.00
#
_symmetry.space_group_name_H-M   'P 1'
#
loop_
_entity.id
_entity.type
_entity.pdbx_description
1 polymer ?
#
loop_
_entity_poly.entity_id
_entity_poly.type
_entity_poly.pdbx_seq_one_letter_code
_entity_poly.pdbx_strand_id
1 'polypeptide(L)'
;MEGSSKEKSSIPSNEKIIEEITDKLSGSAIDESARNEKFEDSNTKPKTQPSTSEDFIEGLDKSEDEDETTNNDDYIDEEVLKDSEVTYSDEDRQRLRSKAQHYKTVGNNQFKSGEYKESALSYTLALRTCPLAFHGDRAVLFANRAATKMKLILYKSGIEDCSKSIELKPDYLKAYHRRAQMYEQLQKLDEALADFQKILELDPSHKEAMIATKRLPPMIEERNEKLKTEMLDKLKDLGNLILRPFGLSTENFKLNQDPNTGGYSVNFQQQQQPQQSNPQQNQRPHPQ
;
A
#
# COMPACT_ATOMS: atom_id res chain seq x y z
N MET A 1 59.09 -40.22 3.41
CA MET A 1 57.64 -40.10 3.18
C MET A 1 57.10 -39.28 4.34
N GLU A 2 56.61 -38.07 4.08
CA GLU A 2 55.54 -37.42 4.84
C GLU A 2 55.18 -36.12 4.11
N GLY A 3 53.98 -36.11 3.53
CA GLY A 3 53.44 -35.02 2.72
C GLY A 3 52.49 -34.18 3.57
N SER A 4 52.75 -32.87 3.57
CA SER A 4 51.93 -31.83 4.17
C SER A 4 50.63 -31.64 3.36
N SER A 5 49.48 -31.96 3.96
CA SER A 5 48.15 -31.67 3.39
C SER A 5 47.72 -30.26 3.76
N LYS A 6 47.54 -29.39 2.75
CA LYS A 6 46.96 -28.04 2.88
C LYS A 6 45.43 -28.15 3.02
N GLU A 7 44.87 -27.54 4.06
CA GLU A 7 43.43 -27.31 4.22
C GLU A 7 42.90 -26.37 3.13
N LYS A 8 41.80 -26.76 2.47
CA LYS A 8 41.04 -25.90 1.56
C LYS A 8 39.96 -25.16 2.36
N SER A 9 40.04 -23.83 2.40
CA SER A 9 38.98 -22.96 2.92
C SER A 9 37.78 -22.99 1.96
N SER A 10 36.66 -23.56 2.40
CA SER A 10 35.39 -23.55 1.68
C SER A 10 34.69 -22.20 1.87
N ILE A 11 34.27 -21.58 0.78
CA ILE A 11 33.50 -20.32 0.79
C ILE A 11 32.08 -20.64 1.29
N PRO A 12 31.56 -19.93 2.31
CA PRO A 12 30.24 -20.19 2.87
C PRO A 12 29.11 -19.93 1.85
N SER A 13 28.03 -20.71 1.94
CA SER A 13 26.83 -20.53 1.11
C SER A 13 26.10 -19.24 1.47
N ASN A 14 25.34 -18.70 0.52
CA ASN A 14 24.55 -17.48 0.72
C ASN A 14 23.56 -17.59 1.90
N GLU A 15 23.02 -18.78 2.14
CA GLU A 15 22.14 -19.06 3.30
C GLU A 15 22.86 -18.84 4.64
N LYS A 16 24.12 -19.29 4.76
CA LYS A 16 24.93 -19.07 5.97
C LYS A 16 25.27 -17.60 6.20
N ILE A 17 25.49 -16.84 5.13
CA ILE A 17 25.78 -15.41 5.22
C ILE A 17 24.53 -14.65 5.69
N ILE A 18 23.36 -15.03 5.19
CA ILE A 18 22.08 -14.42 5.58
C ILE A 18 21.79 -14.70 7.07
N GLU A 19 21.92 -15.95 7.52
CA GLU A 19 21.75 -16.30 8.95
C GLU A 19 22.69 -15.50 9.86
N GLU A 20 23.96 -15.36 9.48
CA GLU A 20 24.96 -14.63 10.29
C GLU A 20 24.66 -13.12 10.39
N ILE A 21 24.06 -12.53 9.34
CA ILE A 21 23.66 -11.12 9.33
C ILE A 21 22.38 -10.91 10.16
N THR A 22 21.41 -11.83 10.06
CA THR A 22 20.17 -11.76 10.84
C THR A 22 20.43 -11.89 12.34
N ASP A 23 21.34 -12.78 12.75
CA ASP A 23 21.74 -12.93 14.15
C ASP A 23 22.44 -11.67 14.68
N LYS A 24 23.33 -11.05 13.88
CA LYS A 24 24.03 -9.81 14.27
C LYS A 24 23.11 -8.59 14.39
N LEU A 25 22.02 -8.55 13.61
CA LEU A 25 21.04 -7.45 13.67
C LEU A 25 20.08 -7.60 14.86
N SER A 26 19.76 -8.83 15.27
CA SER A 26 18.89 -9.08 16.43
C SER A 26 19.52 -8.65 17.77
N GLY A 27 20.85 -8.58 17.84
CA GLY A 27 21.59 -8.21 19.05
C GLY A 27 21.79 -6.71 19.29
N SER A 28 21.32 -5.82 18.39
CA SER A 28 21.60 -4.37 18.46
C SER A 28 20.38 -3.48 18.68
N ALA A 29 19.21 -4.02 19.01
CA ALA A 29 18.03 -3.22 19.36
C ALA A 29 18.14 -2.73 20.82
N ILE A 30 18.53 -1.46 20.98
CA ILE A 30 18.61 -0.74 22.25
C ILE A 30 17.21 -0.25 22.63
N ASP A 31 16.73 -0.79 23.76
CA ASP A 31 15.86 -0.22 24.81
C ASP A 31 15.33 1.22 24.59
N GLU A 32 14.06 1.35 24.17
CA GLU A 32 13.28 2.60 24.27
C GLU A 32 12.53 2.63 25.61
N SER A 33 13.22 3.03 26.67
CA SER A 33 12.59 3.34 27.96
C SER A 33 13.22 4.55 28.65
N ALA A 34 13.08 5.74 28.07
CA ALA A 34 13.02 7.00 28.83
C ALA A 34 12.86 8.21 27.90
N ARG A 35 11.72 8.91 27.99
CA ARG A 35 11.67 10.38 28.10
C ARG A 35 10.24 10.85 28.33
N ASN A 36 9.97 11.11 29.61
CA ASN A 36 8.82 11.86 30.08
C ASN A 36 9.40 13.05 30.84
N GLU A 37 9.35 14.26 30.29
CA GLU A 37 9.33 15.50 31.08
C GLU A 37 8.49 16.58 30.39
N LYS A 38 7.72 17.27 31.23
CA LYS A 38 6.72 18.31 30.99
C LYS A 38 7.36 19.70 30.83
N PHE A 39 6.56 20.66 30.34
CA PHE A 39 6.34 22.07 30.79
C PHE A 39 6.09 22.95 29.55
N GLU A 40 4.86 23.39 29.28
CA GLU A 40 4.10 24.56 29.80
C GLU A 40 3.99 25.68 28.75
N ASP A 41 2.75 25.88 28.31
CA ASP A 41 1.99 27.12 28.10
C ASP A 41 2.71 28.44 27.75
N SER A 42 2.38 29.03 26.59
CA SER A 42 1.91 30.43 26.55
C SER A 42 1.35 30.84 25.18
N ASN A 43 0.07 31.20 25.24
CA ASN A 43 -0.74 32.02 24.36
C ASN A 43 -0.03 33.30 23.82
N THR A 44 -0.04 33.57 22.50
CA THR A 44 -0.21 34.93 21.92
C THR A 44 -0.35 34.92 20.38
N LYS A 45 -1.50 35.43 19.89
CA LYS A 45 -1.65 36.02 18.54
C LYS A 45 -1.12 37.46 18.57
N PRO A 46 -0.59 37.98 17.44
CA PRO A 46 -1.36 39.00 16.74
C PRO A 46 -1.29 38.92 15.20
N LYS A 47 -2.35 39.46 14.58
CA LYS A 47 -2.52 39.74 13.14
C LYS A 47 -1.68 40.95 12.70
N THR A 48 -0.99 40.86 11.55
CA THR A 48 -0.97 41.89 10.50
C THR A 48 -0.22 41.41 9.24
N GLN A 49 -0.91 41.45 8.09
CA GLN A 49 -0.37 41.61 6.72
C GLN A 49 -0.38 43.13 6.41
N PRO A 50 0.11 43.67 5.26
CA PRO A 50 0.73 43.04 4.07
C PRO A 50 2.00 43.78 3.55
N SER A 51 2.77 43.18 2.62
CA SER A 51 3.20 43.82 1.35
C SER A 51 4.31 43.06 0.60
N THR A 52 3.98 42.76 -0.67
CA THR A 52 4.78 42.89 -1.92
C THR A 52 5.83 41.86 -2.38
N SER A 53 5.75 41.66 -3.71
CA SER A 53 6.69 41.17 -4.74
C SER A 53 6.94 39.67 -4.89
N GLU A 54 6.14 39.07 -5.78
CA GLU A 54 6.56 38.42 -7.05
C GLU A 54 8.01 37.93 -7.13
N ASP A 55 8.22 36.61 -7.26
CA ASP A 55 8.71 36.00 -8.50
C ASP A 55 8.88 34.45 -8.40
N PHE A 56 8.21 33.76 -9.32
CA PHE A 56 8.76 32.68 -10.16
C PHE A 56 9.36 31.42 -9.50
N ILE A 57 8.54 30.36 -9.30
CA ILE A 57 8.89 28.97 -9.68
C ILE A 57 7.62 28.25 -10.15
N GLU A 58 7.48 28.11 -11.46
CA GLU A 58 6.52 27.22 -12.13
C GLU A 58 7.20 25.85 -12.26
N GLY A 59 6.71 24.86 -11.51
CA GLY A 59 7.32 23.53 -11.44
C GLY A 59 6.41 22.54 -10.73
N LEU A 60 5.47 21.97 -11.49
CA LEU A 60 4.87 20.64 -11.33
C LEU A 60 5.10 19.94 -9.98
N ASP A 61 4.21 20.16 -9.03
CA ASP A 61 3.77 19.11 -8.11
C ASP A 61 2.28 19.27 -7.84
N LYS A 62 1.47 18.66 -8.71
CA LYS A 62 0.07 18.38 -8.38
C LYS A 62 0.06 17.11 -7.53
N SER A 63 0.49 17.21 -6.29
CA SER A 63 -0.04 16.37 -5.24
C SER A 63 -1.47 16.87 -4.97
N GLU A 64 -2.41 16.46 -5.81
CA GLU A 64 -3.84 16.46 -5.49
C GLU A 64 -4.08 15.39 -4.39
N ASP A 65 -3.42 15.55 -3.25
CA ASP A 65 -3.94 15.08 -1.96
C ASP A 65 -4.73 16.27 -1.38
N GLU A 66 -5.76 16.69 -2.12
CA GLU A 66 -6.89 17.31 -1.46
C GLU A 66 -7.47 16.21 -0.58
N ASP A 67 -7.15 16.31 0.72
CA ASP A 67 -7.81 15.61 1.81
C ASP A 67 -9.32 15.68 1.56
N GLU A 68 -9.84 14.64 0.91
CA GLU A 68 -11.23 14.51 0.56
C GLU A 68 -11.95 14.35 1.89
N THR A 69 -12.42 15.48 2.42
CA THR A 69 -13.05 15.67 3.73
C THR A 69 -13.70 14.37 4.20
N THR A 70 -12.97 13.59 5.02
CA THR A 70 -13.55 12.49 5.76
C THR A 70 -14.44 13.15 6.79
N ASN A 71 -15.65 13.52 6.38
CA ASN A 71 -16.71 13.87 7.28
C ASN A 71 -16.84 12.66 8.22
N ASN A 72 -16.39 12.85 9.45
CA ASN A 72 -16.36 11.87 10.55
C ASN A 72 -17.75 11.36 10.95
N ASP A 73 -18.77 11.60 10.12
CA ASP A 73 -20.17 11.34 10.38
C ASP A 73 -20.49 9.84 10.32
N ASP A 74 -19.65 9.02 9.69
CA ASP A 74 -19.83 7.57 9.60
C ASP A 74 -19.08 6.78 10.70
N TYR A 75 -18.38 7.47 11.61
CA TYR A 75 -17.69 6.86 12.74
C TYR A 75 -18.65 6.13 13.68
N ILE A 76 -18.26 4.94 14.13
CA ILE A 76 -19.00 4.12 15.09
C ILE A 76 -18.08 3.85 16.27
N ASP A 77 -18.43 4.41 17.41
CA ASP A 77 -17.74 4.16 18.67
C ASP A 77 -18.22 2.83 19.27
N GLU A 78 -17.48 1.75 18.98
CA GLU A 78 -17.84 0.41 19.47
C GLU A 78 -17.60 0.25 20.98
N GLU A 79 -16.70 1.04 21.58
CA GLU A 79 -16.47 1.02 23.03
C GLU A 79 -17.68 1.59 23.77
N VAL A 80 -18.18 2.74 23.33
CA VAL A 80 -19.40 3.35 23.89
C VAL A 80 -20.62 2.44 23.71
N LEU A 81 -20.73 1.75 22.56
CA LEU A 81 -21.80 0.77 22.35
C LEU A 81 -21.68 -0.40 23.31
N LYS A 82 -20.47 -0.92 23.50
CA LYS A 82 -20.19 -2.04 24.40
C LYS A 82 -20.54 -1.69 25.84
N ASP A 83 -20.14 -0.51 26.31
CA ASP A 83 -20.44 -0.03 27.66
C ASP A 83 -21.95 0.16 27.87
N SER A 84 -22.64 0.71 26.87
CA SER A 84 -24.10 0.88 26.90
C SER A 84 -24.82 -0.47 27.00
N GLU A 85 -24.35 -1.47 26.24
CA GLU A 85 -24.98 -2.79 26.15
C GLU A 85 -24.90 -3.63 27.42
N VAL A 86 -23.96 -3.34 28.33
CA VAL A 86 -23.85 -4.04 29.63
C VAL A 86 -25.16 -3.98 30.42
N THR A 87 -25.93 -2.89 30.26
CA THR A 87 -27.15 -2.64 31.00
C THR A 87 -28.43 -3.12 30.31
N TYR A 88 -28.35 -3.56 29.06
CA TYR A 88 -29.54 -3.88 28.27
C TYR A 88 -30.16 -5.21 28.67
N SER A 89 -31.49 -5.21 28.82
CA SER A 89 -32.29 -6.43 28.87
C SER A 89 -32.36 -7.11 27.49
N ASP A 90 -32.85 -8.35 27.44
CA ASP A 90 -33.12 -9.03 26.16
C ASP A 90 -34.21 -8.30 25.38
N GLU A 91 -35.22 -7.76 26.06
CA GLU A 91 -36.26 -6.94 25.45
C GLU A 91 -35.68 -5.66 24.83
N ASP A 92 -34.75 -4.98 25.52
CA ASP A 92 -34.09 -3.78 24.99
C ASP A 92 -33.25 -4.10 23.76
N ARG A 93 -32.46 -5.18 23.81
CA ARG A 93 -31.68 -5.66 22.66
C ARG A 93 -32.57 -5.92 21.46
N GLN A 94 -33.68 -6.62 21.65
CA GLN A 94 -34.59 -6.93 20.56
C GLN A 94 -35.31 -5.68 20.02
N ARG A 95 -35.69 -4.74 20.90
CA ARG A 95 -36.27 -3.45 20.50
C ARG A 95 -35.29 -2.62 19.66
N LEU A 96 -34.04 -2.53 20.10
CA LEU A 96 -32.98 -1.82 19.38
C LEU A 96 -32.66 -2.48 18.04
N ARG A 97 -32.64 -3.82 17.99
CA ARG A 97 -32.52 -4.57 16.73
C ARG A 97 -33.65 -4.22 15.76
N SER A 98 -34.90 -4.19 16.20
CA SER A 98 -36.03 -3.79 15.35
C SER A 98 -35.91 -2.34 14.88
N LYS A 99 -35.46 -1.43 15.74
CA LYS A 99 -35.20 -0.02 15.36
C LYS A 99 -34.08 0.09 14.32
N ALA A 100 -32.99 -0.67 14.46
CA ALA A 100 -31.92 -0.72 13.46
C ALA A 100 -32.40 -1.29 12.12
N GLN A 101 -33.29 -2.30 12.13
CA GLN A 101 -33.90 -2.84 10.91
C GLN A 101 -34.78 -1.82 10.19
N HIS A 102 -35.44 -0.92 10.92
CA HIS A 102 -36.15 0.20 10.33
C HIS A 102 -35.19 1.15 9.60
N TYR A 103 -34.12 1.60 10.27
CA TYR A 103 -33.10 2.44 9.62
C TYR A 103 -32.44 1.77 8.41
N LYS A 104 -32.17 0.47 8.47
CA LYS A 104 -31.72 -0.33 7.32
C LYS A 104 -32.68 -0.23 6.14
N THR A 105 -33.99 -0.28 6.41
CA THR A 105 -35.02 -0.24 5.38
C THR A 105 -35.10 1.14 4.73
N VAL A 106 -34.99 2.20 5.53
CA VAL A 106 -34.87 3.58 5.04
C VAL A 106 -33.63 3.72 4.15
N GLY A 107 -32.46 3.27 4.63
CA GLY A 107 -31.21 3.31 3.87
C GLY A 107 -31.25 2.50 2.57
N ASN A 108 -31.91 1.35 2.56
CA ASN A 108 -32.14 0.54 1.36
C ASN A 108 -33.01 1.28 0.34
N ASN A 109 -34.04 2.01 0.79
CA ASN A 109 -34.92 2.78 -0.08
C ASN A 109 -34.18 3.98 -0.68
N GLN A 110 -33.44 4.73 0.14
CA GLN A 110 -32.59 5.83 -0.32
C GLN A 110 -31.54 5.37 -1.33
N PHE A 111 -30.90 4.22 -1.09
CA PHE A 111 -29.95 3.63 -2.04
C PHE A 111 -30.61 3.36 -3.40
N LYS A 112 -31.83 2.80 -3.40
CA LYS A 112 -32.58 2.53 -4.64
C LYS A 112 -33.00 3.82 -5.36
N SER A 113 -33.28 4.89 -4.62
CA SER A 113 -33.59 6.21 -5.15
C SER A 113 -32.36 6.98 -5.66
N GLY A 114 -31.14 6.47 -5.43
CA GLY A 114 -29.89 7.16 -5.79
C GLY A 114 -29.44 8.23 -4.77
N GLU A 115 -30.14 8.34 -3.65
CA GLU A 115 -29.82 9.23 -2.52
C GLU A 115 -28.72 8.60 -1.66
N TYR A 116 -27.51 8.51 -2.24
CA TYR A 116 -26.43 7.72 -1.63
C TYR A 116 -25.86 8.37 -0.36
N LYS A 117 -25.81 9.70 -0.27
CA LYS A 117 -25.31 10.35 0.95
C LYS A 117 -26.24 10.06 2.13
N GLU A 118 -27.54 10.22 1.93
CA GLU A 118 -28.59 9.95 2.91
C GLU A 118 -28.64 8.47 3.27
N SER A 119 -28.48 7.59 2.27
CA SER A 119 -28.39 6.15 2.47
C SER A 119 -27.23 5.78 3.41
N ALA A 120 -26.06 6.39 3.23
CA ALA A 120 -24.89 6.14 4.08
C ALA A 120 -25.18 6.55 5.54
N LEU A 121 -25.79 7.70 5.75
CA LEU A 121 -26.22 8.18 7.08
C LEU A 121 -27.21 7.22 7.73
N SER A 122 -28.22 6.75 6.99
CA SER A 122 -29.20 5.79 7.50
C SER A 122 -28.57 4.46 7.91
N TYR A 123 -27.59 3.95 7.18
CA TYR A 123 -26.86 2.75 7.60
C TYR A 123 -25.95 3.01 8.81
N THR A 124 -25.32 4.17 8.91
CA THR A 124 -24.57 4.57 10.11
C THR A 124 -25.49 4.61 11.34
N LEU A 125 -26.66 5.22 11.23
CA LEU A 125 -27.66 5.23 12.31
C LEU A 125 -28.12 3.81 12.67
N ALA A 126 -28.32 2.94 11.67
CA ALA A 126 -28.62 1.54 11.90
C ALA A 126 -27.50 0.85 12.69
N LEU A 127 -26.22 1.08 12.35
CA LEU A 127 -25.06 0.50 13.03
C LEU A 127 -24.88 1.06 14.46
N ARG A 128 -25.11 2.36 14.67
CA ARG A 128 -25.11 2.97 16.01
C ARG A 128 -26.28 2.51 16.89
N THR A 129 -27.33 1.95 16.29
CA THR A 129 -28.51 1.46 17.02
C THR A 129 -28.49 -0.06 17.22
N CYS A 130 -27.87 -0.81 16.30
CA CYS A 130 -27.89 -2.26 16.29
C CYS A 130 -26.97 -2.82 17.38
N PRO A 131 -27.49 -3.62 18.34
CA PRO A 131 -26.65 -4.19 19.37
C PRO A 131 -25.52 -5.07 18.80
N LEU A 132 -24.33 -5.02 19.42
CA LEU A 132 -23.12 -5.73 19.06
C LEU A 132 -23.33 -7.25 19.03
N ALA A 133 -24.20 -7.77 19.91
CA ALA A 133 -24.58 -9.18 19.94
C ALA A 133 -25.19 -9.71 18.62
N PHE A 134 -25.72 -8.84 17.75
CA PHE A 134 -26.33 -9.24 16.47
C PHE A 134 -25.33 -9.13 15.31
N HIS A 135 -24.24 -9.91 15.37
CA HIS A 135 -23.18 -9.90 14.36
C HIS A 135 -23.69 -10.06 12.92
N GLY A 136 -24.64 -10.97 12.69
CA GLY A 136 -25.21 -11.20 11.36
C GLY A 136 -25.98 -9.98 10.80
N ASP A 137 -26.73 -9.27 11.65
CA ASP A 137 -27.44 -8.05 11.24
C ASP A 137 -26.44 -6.92 10.97
N ARG A 138 -25.44 -6.74 11.85
CA ARG A 138 -24.37 -5.74 11.69
C ARG A 138 -23.52 -5.98 10.45
N ALA A 139 -23.17 -7.24 10.15
CA ALA A 139 -22.43 -7.58 8.94
C ALA A 139 -23.17 -7.13 7.67
N VAL A 140 -24.50 -7.35 7.62
CA VAL A 140 -25.34 -6.87 6.50
C VAL A 140 -25.35 -5.35 6.43
N LEU A 141 -25.44 -4.64 7.56
CA LEU A 141 -25.41 -3.18 7.59
C LEU A 141 -24.10 -2.62 7.04
N PHE A 142 -22.97 -3.13 7.50
CA PHE A 142 -21.65 -2.74 6.99
C PHE A 142 -21.52 -3.00 5.48
N ALA A 143 -21.90 -4.18 4.98
CA ALA A 143 -21.83 -4.47 3.54
C ALA A 143 -22.76 -3.58 2.70
N ASN A 144 -23.91 -3.17 3.25
CA ASN A 144 -24.82 -2.25 2.59
C ASN A 144 -24.26 -0.82 2.60
N ARG A 145 -23.66 -0.37 3.70
CA ARG A 145 -22.98 0.93 3.76
C ARG A 145 -21.78 0.98 2.82
N ALA A 146 -21.00 -0.11 2.73
CA ALA A 146 -19.93 -0.28 1.76
C ALA A 146 -20.44 -0.17 0.30
N ALA A 147 -21.61 -0.75 0.01
CA ALA A 147 -22.26 -0.60 -1.30
C ALA A 147 -22.54 0.87 -1.65
N THR A 148 -23.04 1.62 -0.67
CA THR A 148 -23.31 3.04 -0.80
C THR A 148 -22.03 3.85 -0.98
N LYS A 149 -21.00 3.59 -0.18
CA LYS A 149 -19.68 4.23 -0.32
C LYS A 149 -19.04 3.96 -1.68
N MET A 150 -19.19 2.75 -2.21
CA MET A 150 -18.76 2.42 -3.58
C MET A 150 -19.47 3.28 -4.65
N LYS A 151 -20.74 3.63 -4.45
CA LYS A 151 -21.47 4.56 -5.33
C LYS A 151 -21.04 6.02 -5.18
N LEU A 152 -20.51 6.37 -4.02
CA LEU A 152 -19.91 7.67 -3.71
C LEU A 152 -18.42 7.75 -4.05
N ILE A 153 -17.81 6.70 -4.61
CA ILE A 153 -16.36 6.62 -4.93
C ILE A 153 -15.47 6.65 -3.67
N LEU A 154 -16.06 6.48 -2.48
CA LEU A 154 -15.34 6.42 -1.19
C LEU A 154 -14.74 5.03 -0.95
N TYR A 155 -13.85 4.59 -1.83
CA TYR A 155 -13.38 3.20 -1.87
C TYR A 155 -12.61 2.76 -0.61
N LYS A 156 -11.72 3.61 -0.08
CA LYS A 156 -10.94 3.29 1.14
C LYS A 156 -11.86 2.99 2.33
N SER A 157 -12.79 3.90 2.61
CA SER A 157 -13.78 3.76 3.68
C SER A 157 -14.78 2.62 3.41
N GLY A 158 -15.12 2.34 2.14
CA GLY A 158 -15.95 1.20 1.77
C GLY A 158 -15.25 -0.15 1.99
N ILE A 159 -13.94 -0.23 1.78
CA ILE A 159 -13.11 -1.40 2.06
C ILE A 159 -13.07 -1.71 3.56
N GLU A 160 -12.98 -0.68 4.41
CA GLU A 160 -13.06 -0.82 5.87
C GLU A 160 -14.40 -1.43 6.31
N ASP A 161 -15.51 -0.91 5.78
CA ASP A 161 -16.85 -1.46 6.03
C ASP A 161 -16.96 -2.92 5.57
N CYS A 162 -16.47 -3.25 4.37
CA CYS A 162 -16.44 -4.63 3.91
C CYS A 162 -15.59 -5.53 4.83
N SER A 163 -14.46 -5.04 5.32
CA SER A 163 -13.58 -5.79 6.22
C SER A 163 -14.25 -6.05 7.56
N LYS A 164 -14.94 -5.05 8.14
CA LYS A 164 -15.78 -5.23 9.34
C LYS A 164 -16.94 -6.20 9.11
N SER A 165 -17.56 -6.15 7.93
CA SER A 165 -18.60 -7.11 7.55
C SER A 165 -18.08 -8.56 7.53
N ILE A 166 -16.89 -8.77 6.98
CA ILE A 166 -16.23 -10.09 6.90
C ILE A 166 -15.77 -10.58 8.29
N GLU A 167 -15.25 -9.69 9.13
CA GLU A 167 -14.88 -9.99 10.52
C GLU A 167 -16.08 -10.55 11.30
N LEU A 168 -17.25 -9.92 11.14
CA LEU A 168 -18.49 -10.32 11.79
C LEU A 168 -19.15 -11.54 11.15
N LYS A 169 -18.98 -11.72 9.84
CA LYS A 169 -19.58 -12.81 9.06
C LYS A 169 -18.63 -13.28 7.94
N PRO A 170 -17.74 -14.24 8.23
CA PRO A 170 -16.69 -14.68 7.30
C PRO A 170 -17.18 -15.40 6.04
N ASP A 171 -18.43 -15.85 5.99
CA ASP A 171 -19.04 -16.50 4.82
C ASP A 171 -19.87 -15.51 3.96
N TYR A 172 -19.79 -14.20 4.24
CA TYR A 172 -20.64 -13.23 3.56
C TYR A 172 -20.09 -12.81 2.19
N LEU A 173 -20.39 -13.61 1.17
CA LEU A 173 -19.99 -13.42 -0.23
C LEU A 173 -20.09 -11.99 -0.76
N LYS A 174 -21.18 -11.27 -0.44
CA LYS A 174 -21.39 -9.88 -0.91
C LYS A 174 -20.32 -8.91 -0.40
N ALA A 175 -19.78 -9.13 0.79
CA ALA A 175 -18.76 -8.26 1.35
C ALA A 175 -17.42 -8.44 0.63
N TYR A 176 -16.99 -9.69 0.39
CA TYR A 176 -15.81 -10.01 -0.42
C TYR A 176 -15.92 -9.43 -1.83
N HIS A 177 -17.06 -9.64 -2.48
CA HIS A 177 -17.28 -9.19 -3.85
C HIS A 177 -17.14 -7.68 -3.99
N ARG A 178 -17.79 -6.92 -3.10
CA ARG A 178 -17.66 -5.46 -3.08
C ARG A 178 -16.25 -4.99 -2.76
N ARG A 179 -15.57 -5.64 -1.82
CA ARG A 179 -14.20 -5.29 -1.44
C ARG A 179 -13.22 -5.53 -2.59
N ALA A 180 -13.35 -6.66 -3.28
CA ALA A 180 -12.58 -6.97 -4.49
C ALA A 180 -12.79 -5.90 -5.57
N GLN A 181 -14.04 -5.52 -5.85
CA GLN A 181 -14.34 -4.46 -6.82
C GLN A 181 -13.69 -3.12 -6.44
N MET A 182 -13.75 -2.73 -5.16
CA MET A 182 -13.12 -1.50 -4.68
C MET A 182 -11.59 -1.58 -4.72
N TYR A 183 -11.00 -2.73 -4.44
CA TYR A 183 -9.56 -2.95 -4.61
C TYR A 183 -9.11 -2.80 -6.07
N GLU A 184 -9.89 -3.31 -7.03
CA GLU A 184 -9.62 -3.08 -8.45
C GLU A 184 -9.66 -1.58 -8.81
N GLN A 185 -10.62 -0.82 -8.28
CA GLN A 185 -10.67 0.63 -8.51
C GLN A 185 -9.43 1.35 -7.96
N LEU A 186 -8.86 0.86 -6.86
CA LEU A 186 -7.63 1.38 -6.26
C LEU A 186 -6.34 0.76 -6.82
N GLN A 187 -6.40 -0.03 -7.91
CA GLN A 187 -5.26 -0.75 -8.50
C GLN A 187 -4.56 -1.71 -7.52
N LYS A 188 -5.27 -2.16 -6.48
CA LYS A 188 -4.83 -3.17 -5.50
C LYS A 188 -5.19 -4.57 -6.02
N LEU A 189 -4.56 -4.95 -7.13
CA LEU A 189 -4.95 -6.13 -7.91
C LEU A 189 -4.72 -7.45 -7.16
N ASP A 190 -3.67 -7.52 -6.35
CA ASP A 190 -3.34 -8.69 -5.53
C ASP A 190 -4.41 -8.96 -4.47
N GLU A 191 -4.81 -7.91 -3.75
CA GLU A 191 -5.88 -7.98 -2.75
C GLU A 191 -7.24 -8.28 -3.38
N ALA A 192 -7.53 -7.71 -4.55
CA ALA A 192 -8.72 -8.04 -5.32
C ALA A 192 -8.77 -9.52 -5.72
N LEU A 193 -7.64 -10.05 -6.22
CA LEU A 193 -7.53 -11.46 -6.62
C LEU A 193 -7.77 -12.39 -5.43
N ALA A 194 -7.19 -12.07 -4.26
CA ALA A 194 -7.40 -12.85 -3.03
C ALA A 194 -8.88 -12.91 -2.63
N ASP A 195 -9.60 -11.78 -2.68
CA ASP A 195 -11.04 -11.75 -2.37
C ASP A 195 -11.87 -12.54 -3.41
N PHE A 196 -11.53 -12.48 -4.70
CA PHE A 196 -12.19 -13.30 -5.72
C PHE A 196 -11.93 -14.79 -5.56
N GLN A 197 -10.70 -15.18 -5.19
CA GLN A 197 -10.39 -16.57 -4.84
C GLN A 197 -11.23 -17.03 -3.65
N LYS A 198 -11.35 -16.18 -2.61
CA LYS A 198 -12.19 -16.50 -1.45
C LYS A 198 -13.66 -16.67 -1.81
N ILE A 199 -14.18 -15.88 -2.75
CA ILE A 199 -15.53 -16.06 -3.30
C ILE A 199 -15.67 -17.43 -3.95
N LEU A 200 -14.68 -17.89 -4.74
CA LEU A 200 -14.74 -19.20 -5.39
C LEU A 200 -14.58 -20.38 -4.42
N GLU A 201 -13.90 -20.19 -3.28
CA GLU A 201 -13.90 -21.19 -2.20
C GLU A 201 -15.30 -21.37 -1.59
N LEU A 202 -16.06 -20.27 -1.44
CA LEU A 202 -17.39 -20.27 -0.85
C LEU A 202 -18.50 -20.61 -1.85
N ASP A 203 -18.38 -20.15 -3.09
CA ASP A 203 -19.26 -20.42 -4.23
C ASP A 203 -18.44 -20.63 -5.51
N PRO A 204 -18.09 -21.89 -5.82
CA PRO A 204 -17.33 -22.23 -7.03
C PRO A 204 -18.04 -21.86 -8.35
N SER A 205 -19.34 -21.60 -8.32
CA SER A 205 -20.14 -21.27 -9.49
C SER A 205 -20.24 -19.77 -9.77
N HIS A 206 -19.62 -18.93 -8.92
CA HIS A 206 -19.69 -17.49 -9.01
C HIS A 206 -18.99 -16.93 -10.26
N LYS A 207 -19.79 -16.66 -11.30
CA LYS A 207 -19.33 -16.29 -12.64
C LYS A 207 -18.33 -15.14 -12.68
N GLU A 208 -18.62 -14.05 -11.97
CA GLU A 208 -17.76 -12.86 -12.00
C GLU A 208 -16.39 -13.13 -11.36
N ALA A 209 -16.35 -13.96 -10.31
CA ALA A 209 -15.11 -14.31 -9.64
C ALA A 209 -14.27 -15.24 -10.54
N MET A 210 -14.89 -16.19 -11.25
CA MET A 210 -14.19 -17.02 -12.24
C MET A 210 -13.59 -16.20 -13.38
N ILE A 211 -14.25 -15.12 -13.79
CA ILE A 211 -13.73 -14.21 -14.81
C ILE A 211 -12.55 -13.41 -14.23
N ALA A 212 -12.73 -12.85 -13.04
CA ALA A 212 -11.70 -12.05 -12.38
C ALA A 212 -10.42 -12.85 -12.09
N THR A 213 -10.52 -14.08 -11.60
CA THR A 213 -9.34 -14.93 -11.31
C THR A 213 -8.56 -15.34 -12.56
N LYS A 214 -9.16 -15.25 -13.75
CA LYS A 214 -8.44 -15.43 -15.03
C LYS A 214 -7.87 -14.13 -15.57
N ARG A 215 -8.55 -13.00 -15.33
CA ARG A 215 -8.18 -11.67 -15.83
C ARG A 215 -7.06 -11.01 -15.02
N LEU A 216 -7.11 -11.10 -13.69
CA LEU A 216 -6.20 -10.36 -12.81
C LEU A 216 -4.74 -10.86 -12.84
N PRO A 217 -4.43 -12.18 -12.87
CA PRO A 217 -3.04 -12.64 -12.87
C PRO A 217 -2.13 -12.05 -13.96
N PRO A 218 -2.51 -12.00 -15.25
CA PRO A 218 -1.65 -11.38 -16.26
C PRO A 218 -1.45 -9.87 -16.04
N MET A 219 -2.45 -9.16 -15.49
CA MET A 219 -2.32 -7.73 -15.16
C MET A 219 -1.37 -7.49 -13.98
N ILE A 220 -1.40 -8.39 -12.98
CA ILE A 220 -0.47 -8.37 -11.84
C ILE A 220 0.96 -8.60 -12.33
N GLU A 221 1.16 -9.59 -13.20
CA GLU A 221 2.48 -9.89 -13.78
C GLU A 221 3.02 -8.71 -14.60
N GLU A 222 2.19 -8.10 -15.45
CA GLU A 222 2.57 -6.93 -16.24
C GLU A 222 2.98 -5.75 -15.34
N ARG A 223 2.20 -5.48 -14.27
CA ARG A 223 2.53 -4.46 -13.27
C ARG A 223 3.87 -4.76 -12.60
N ASN A 224 4.12 -6.02 -12.22
CA ASN A 224 5.34 -6.44 -11.54
C ASN A 224 6.58 -6.29 -12.43
N GLU A 225 6.51 -6.72 -13.69
CA GLU A 225 7.62 -6.56 -14.63
C GLU A 225 7.90 -5.08 -14.96
N LYS A 226 6.86 -4.24 -15.03
CA LYS A 226 7.03 -2.79 -15.17
C LYS A 226 7.75 -2.19 -13.96
N LEU A 227 7.27 -2.48 -12.75
CA LEU A 227 7.89 -2.00 -11.50
C LEU A 227 9.35 -2.47 -11.38
N LYS A 228 9.62 -3.73 -11.71
CA LYS A 228 10.98 -4.29 -11.74
C LYS A 228 11.89 -3.54 -12.70
N THR A 229 11.42 -3.22 -13.90
CA THR A 229 12.20 -2.44 -14.88
C THR A 229 12.51 -1.04 -14.34
N GLU A 230 11.50 -0.34 -13.81
CA GLU A 230 11.66 1.00 -13.22
C GLU A 230 12.63 0.98 -12.02
N MET A 231 12.57 -0.05 -11.18
CA MET A 231 13.49 -0.23 -10.05
C MET A 231 14.92 -0.49 -10.52
N LEU A 232 15.10 -1.33 -11.55
CA LEU A 232 16.42 -1.60 -12.13
C LEU A 232 17.03 -0.33 -12.73
N ASP A 233 16.24 0.50 -13.40
CA ASP A 233 16.74 1.75 -13.97
C ASP A 233 17.11 2.76 -12.88
N LYS A 234 16.29 2.93 -11.84
CA LYS A 234 16.65 3.75 -10.67
C LYS A 234 17.91 3.24 -9.96
N LEU A 235 18.10 1.93 -9.89
CA LEU A 235 19.30 1.33 -9.31
C LEU A 235 20.54 1.58 -10.17
N LYS A 236 20.41 1.54 -11.50
CA LYS A 236 21.50 1.94 -12.42
C LYS A 236 21.87 3.40 -12.23
N ASP A 237 20.89 4.29 -12.12
CA ASP A 237 21.14 5.72 -11.90
C ASP A 237 21.89 5.98 -10.60
N LEU A 238 21.49 5.29 -9.52
CA LEU A 238 22.18 5.35 -8.24
C LEU A 238 23.62 4.80 -8.35
N GLY A 239 23.81 3.67 -9.03
CA GLY A 239 25.14 3.12 -9.29
C GLY A 239 26.01 4.10 -10.07
N ASN A 240 25.46 4.73 -11.11
CA ASN A 240 26.15 5.73 -11.92
C ASN A 240 26.52 6.98 -11.11
N LEU A 241 25.69 7.41 -10.17
CA LEU A 241 26.02 8.53 -9.28
C LEU A 241 27.30 8.25 -8.47
N ILE A 242 27.44 7.02 -7.97
CA ILE A 242 28.61 6.59 -7.19
C ILE A 242 29.85 6.41 -8.09
N LEU A 243 29.65 5.95 -9.33
CA LEU A 243 30.73 5.61 -10.26
C LEU A 243 31.28 6.81 -11.04
N ARG A 244 30.48 7.85 -11.26
CA ARG A 244 30.86 9.06 -12.00
C ARG A 244 32.17 9.72 -11.52
N PRO A 245 32.43 9.94 -10.21
CA PRO A 245 33.69 10.50 -9.73
C PRO A 245 34.93 9.69 -10.11
N PHE A 246 34.76 8.41 -10.44
CA PHE A 246 35.84 7.51 -10.85
C PHE A 246 35.95 7.38 -12.38
N GLY A 247 35.16 8.12 -13.14
CA GLY A 247 35.08 7.98 -14.61
C GLY A 247 34.46 6.66 -15.04
N LEU A 248 33.63 6.05 -14.18
CA LEU A 248 32.97 4.77 -14.41
C LEU A 248 31.45 4.93 -14.56
N SER A 249 30.82 3.90 -15.10
CA SER A 249 29.38 3.73 -15.29
C SER A 249 29.01 2.27 -15.01
N THR A 250 27.76 2.02 -14.64
CA THR A 250 27.18 0.69 -14.53
C THR A 250 27.27 -0.09 -15.85
N GLU A 251 27.36 0.61 -16.98
CA GLU A 251 27.57 -0.02 -18.30
C GLU A 251 28.97 -0.61 -18.47
N ASN A 252 29.94 -0.20 -17.66
CA ASN A 252 31.27 -0.80 -17.68
C ASN A 252 31.27 -2.22 -17.07
N PHE A 253 30.21 -2.64 -16.40
CA PHE A 253 30.13 -3.93 -15.73
C PHE A 253 29.14 -4.85 -16.45
N LYS A 254 29.63 -5.95 -17.03
CA LYS A 254 28.81 -6.99 -17.69
C LYS A 254 28.64 -8.19 -16.77
N LEU A 255 27.39 -8.49 -16.43
CA LEU A 255 27.03 -9.69 -15.69
C LEU A 255 26.86 -10.86 -16.66
N ASN A 256 27.63 -11.93 -16.45
CA ASN A 256 27.47 -13.21 -17.17
C ASN A 256 27.01 -14.28 -16.17
N GLN A 257 25.84 -14.85 -16.41
CA GLN A 257 25.31 -15.97 -15.62
C GLN A 257 25.82 -17.30 -16.19
N ASP A 258 26.40 -18.14 -15.34
CA ASP A 258 26.77 -19.51 -15.71
C ASP A 258 25.50 -20.39 -15.70
N PRO A 259 25.08 -20.95 -16.86
CA PRO A 259 23.85 -21.74 -16.95
C PRO A 259 23.91 -23.08 -16.19
N ASN A 260 25.09 -23.57 -15.81
CA ASN A 260 25.23 -24.86 -15.11
C ASN A 260 25.24 -24.71 -13.58
N THR A 261 25.76 -23.60 -13.08
CA THR A 261 25.89 -23.35 -11.63
C THR A 261 24.90 -22.32 -11.10
N GLY A 262 24.28 -21.53 -12.00
CA GLY A 262 23.45 -20.38 -11.64
C GLY A 262 24.25 -19.20 -11.07
N GLY A 263 25.58 -19.34 -10.94
CA GLY A 263 26.47 -18.30 -10.41
C GLY A 263 26.64 -17.14 -11.39
N TYR A 264 26.77 -15.93 -10.84
CA TYR A 264 27.03 -14.72 -11.63
C TYR A 264 28.52 -14.36 -11.59
N SER A 265 29.09 -14.05 -12.74
CA SER A 265 30.42 -13.44 -12.87
C SER A 265 30.28 -12.02 -13.41
N VAL A 266 31.06 -11.08 -12.88
CA VAL A 266 31.05 -9.68 -13.31
C VAL A 266 32.34 -9.40 -14.07
N ASN A 267 32.22 -8.99 -15.33
CA ASN A 267 33.34 -8.62 -16.18
C ASN A 267 33.34 -7.10 -16.37
N PHE A 268 34.48 -6.46 -16.10
CA PHE A 268 34.65 -5.03 -16.33
C PHE A 268 35.18 -4.76 -17.73
N GLN A 269 34.55 -3.84 -18.46
CA GLN A 269 34.96 -3.36 -19.77
C GLN A 269 34.98 -1.83 -19.79
N GLN A 270 36.16 -1.25 -19.85
CA GLN A 270 36.34 0.19 -19.99
C GLN A 270 36.21 0.58 -21.47
N GLN A 271 35.15 1.30 -21.83
CA GLN A 271 35.07 1.93 -23.15
C GLN A 271 36.08 3.07 -23.16
N GLN A 272 37.09 2.98 -24.02
CA GLN A 272 38.00 4.10 -24.27
C GLN A 272 37.19 5.21 -24.95
N GLN A 273 37.09 6.39 -24.33
CA GLN A 273 36.62 7.57 -25.07
C GLN A 273 37.53 7.76 -26.29
N PRO A 274 36.99 8.09 -27.48
CA PRO A 274 37.83 8.51 -28.59
C PRO A 274 38.61 9.72 -28.10
N GLN A 275 39.94 9.60 -28.04
CA GLN A 275 40.79 10.77 -27.83
C GLN A 275 40.43 11.78 -28.92
N GLN A 276 39.90 12.94 -28.53
CA GLN A 276 39.81 14.07 -29.45
C GLN A 276 41.24 14.38 -29.89
N SER A 277 41.59 13.91 -31.09
CA SER A 277 42.83 14.27 -31.76
C SER A 277 42.78 15.77 -32.03
N ASN A 278 43.47 16.55 -31.18
CA ASN A 278 43.61 17.99 -31.31
C ASN A 278 44.58 18.29 -32.46
N PRO A 279 44.16 18.80 -33.63
CA PRO A 279 45.06 19.04 -34.75
C PRO A 279 45.50 20.50 -34.73
N GLN A 280 46.34 20.88 -33.76
CA GLN A 280 47.08 22.14 -33.82
C GLN A 280 48.45 21.96 -33.17
N GLN A 281 49.45 21.59 -33.98
CA GLN A 281 50.84 22.06 -33.88
C GLN A 281 51.68 21.39 -34.97
N ASN A 282 51.72 21.98 -36.16
CA ASN A 282 52.99 22.19 -36.85
C ASN A 282 52.79 23.08 -38.08
N GLN A 283 53.21 24.34 -37.96
CA GLN A 283 53.85 25.11 -39.02
C GLN A 283 54.19 26.51 -38.46
N ARG A 284 55.44 26.69 -38.04
CA ARG A 284 56.11 28.00 -38.11
C ARG A 284 57.04 27.96 -39.32
N PRO A 285 56.97 28.90 -40.27
CA PRO A 285 58.07 29.17 -41.16
C PRO A 285 59.03 30.18 -40.50
N HIS A 286 60.34 29.89 -40.61
CA HIS A 286 61.41 30.85 -40.35
C HIS A 286 61.55 31.85 -41.52
N PRO A 287 62.04 33.08 -41.26
CA PRO A 287 62.17 34.12 -42.27
C PRO A 287 63.53 34.08 -42.98
N GLN A 288 63.54 34.39 -44.27
CA GLN A 288 64.63 35.09 -44.98
C GLN A 288 64.02 36.03 -46.01
#